data_AF-A0A503X8L7-F1
#
_entry.id   AF-A0A503X8L7-F1
#
_cell.length_a   1.000
_cell.length_b   1.000
_cell.length_c   1.000
_cell.angle_alpha   90.00
_cell.angle_beta   90.00
_cell.angle_gamma   90.00
#
_symmetry.space_group_name_H-M   'P 1'
#
loop_
_entity.id
_entity.type
_entity.pdbx_description
1 polymer ?
#
loop_
_entity_poly.entity_id
_entity_poly.type
_entity_poly.pdbx_seq_one_letter_code
_entity_poly.pdbx_strand_id
1 'polypeptide(L)'
;MNLRPLLAVAGLLCCTLPALADGQVQKLITAADKARLDQYGETRKAAIAEAKAGGDPAEISQLDALLAKPLVAFSDKDLTGNWQCRTIKVGGISPLVIYGWFKCKVTDDGSGWRLAKVTGSQRTQGRFFDDGEKRSIYLGAFSVNDDKAKPYGSGPESDQVGYAFRNSASEWRIEFPAPYYESKLDIMEFKR
;
A
#
# COMPACT_ATOMS: atom_id res chain seq x y z
N MET A 1 -56.84 43.11 9.93
CA MET A 1 -56.45 41.89 9.20
C MET A 1 -54.93 41.78 9.31
N ASN A 2 -54.44 41.15 10.39
CA ASN A 2 -53.01 41.17 10.74
C ASN A 2 -52.40 39.81 10.39
N LEU A 3 -51.58 39.78 9.33
CA LEU A 3 -50.89 38.59 8.85
C LEU A 3 -49.62 38.35 9.67
N ARG A 4 -49.52 37.17 10.31
CA ARG A 4 -48.29 36.68 10.96
C ARG A 4 -47.36 36.07 9.91
N PRO A 5 -46.04 36.32 9.91
CA PRO A 5 -45.12 35.58 9.07
C PRO A 5 -44.67 34.29 9.79
N LEU A 6 -44.89 33.15 9.15
CA LEU A 6 -44.30 31.87 9.53
C LEU A 6 -42.84 31.83 9.03
N LEU A 7 -41.89 31.77 9.96
CA LEU A 7 -40.48 31.47 9.68
C LEU A 7 -40.35 29.98 9.35
N ALA A 8 -40.05 29.66 8.09
CA ALA A 8 -39.67 28.32 7.67
C ALA A 8 -38.15 28.12 7.91
N VAL A 9 -37.80 27.22 8.83
CA VAL A 9 -36.42 26.77 9.05
C VAL A 9 -36.11 25.71 7.98
N ALA A 10 -35.27 26.07 7.01
CA ALA A 10 -34.73 25.11 6.04
C ALA A 10 -33.57 24.33 6.69
N GLY A 11 -33.80 23.04 6.95
CA GLY A 11 -32.76 22.13 7.44
C GLY A 11 -31.73 21.84 6.34
N LEU A 12 -30.47 22.21 6.59
CA LEU A 12 -29.33 21.84 5.75
C LEU A 12 -29.03 20.35 5.97
N LEU A 13 -29.49 19.49 5.05
CA LEU A 13 -28.98 18.11 4.97
C LEU A 13 -27.57 18.17 4.38
N CYS A 14 -26.55 18.00 5.23
CA CYS A 14 -25.21 17.64 4.78
C CYS A 14 -25.22 16.19 4.30
N CYS A 15 -25.45 15.98 3.01
CA CYS A 15 -25.15 14.70 2.37
C CYS A 15 -23.63 14.50 2.34
N THR A 16 -23.09 13.71 3.27
CA THR A 16 -21.73 13.17 3.14
C THR A 16 -21.75 12.16 1.99
N LEU A 17 -21.41 12.61 0.78
CA LEU A 17 -21.20 11.71 -0.34
C LEU A 17 -20.01 10.79 0.01
N PRO A 18 -20.15 9.46 -0.10
CA PRO A 18 -18.98 8.59 -0.06
C PRO A 18 -18.08 9.02 -1.23
N ALA A 19 -16.81 9.32 -0.93
CA ALA A 19 -15.79 9.53 -1.95
C ALA A 19 -15.62 8.21 -2.70
N LEU A 20 -16.44 8.02 -3.74
CA LEU A 20 -16.26 6.95 -4.72
C LEU A 20 -14.88 7.14 -5.35
N ALA A 21 -14.15 6.04 -5.52
CA ALA A 21 -12.89 6.00 -6.25
C ALA A 21 -13.04 6.82 -7.54
N ASP A 22 -12.39 7.97 -7.60
CA ASP A 22 -12.54 8.97 -8.66
C ASP A 22 -11.99 8.51 -10.03
N GLY A 23 -11.56 7.24 -10.10
CA GLY A 23 -10.98 6.61 -11.28
C GLY A 23 -9.62 7.16 -11.65
N GLN A 24 -8.99 8.01 -10.84
CA GLN A 24 -7.67 8.58 -11.15
C GLN A 24 -6.63 7.49 -11.33
N VAL A 25 -6.63 6.48 -10.46
CA VAL A 25 -5.70 5.35 -10.55
C VAL A 25 -5.78 4.64 -11.90
N GLN A 26 -6.97 4.53 -12.51
CA GLN A 26 -7.15 3.87 -13.80
C GLN A 26 -6.54 4.64 -14.97
N LYS A 27 -6.34 5.96 -14.80
CA LYS A 27 -5.66 6.81 -15.80
C LYS A 27 -4.15 6.82 -15.64
N LEU A 28 -3.64 6.43 -14.47
CA LEU A 28 -2.23 6.51 -14.12
C LEU A 28 -1.53 5.16 -14.16
N ILE A 29 -2.21 4.09 -13.75
CA ILE A 29 -1.64 2.73 -13.68
C ILE A 29 -1.18 2.27 -15.07
N THR A 30 0.02 1.72 -15.16
CA THR A 30 0.51 1.16 -16.42
C THR A 30 -0.23 -0.14 -16.75
N ALA A 31 -0.29 -0.51 -18.04
CA ALA A 31 -0.90 -1.77 -18.46
C ALA A 31 -0.23 -3.00 -17.82
N ALA A 32 1.10 -2.97 -17.67
CA ALA A 32 1.85 -4.03 -17.01
C ALA A 32 1.47 -4.14 -15.52
N ASP A 33 1.36 -3.01 -14.82
CA ASP A 33 1.03 -2.99 -13.40
C ASP A 33 -0.41 -3.38 -13.12
N LYS A 34 -1.32 -2.97 -14.01
CA LYS A 34 -2.68 -3.46 -13.99
C LYS A 34 -2.71 -4.99 -14.10
N ALA A 35 -1.97 -5.58 -15.03
CA ALA A 35 -1.90 -7.04 -15.18
C ALA A 35 -1.30 -7.71 -13.92
N ARG A 36 -0.28 -7.10 -13.29
CA ARG A 36 0.27 -7.59 -12.02
C ARG A 36 -0.77 -7.60 -10.89
N LEU A 37 -1.58 -6.54 -10.78
CA LEU A 37 -2.67 -6.48 -9.81
C LEU A 37 -3.81 -7.46 -10.12
N ASP A 38 -4.14 -7.66 -11.40
CA ASP A 38 -5.16 -8.62 -11.83
C ASP A 38 -4.74 -10.06 -11.46
N GLN A 39 -3.44 -10.38 -11.44
CA GLN A 39 -2.89 -11.68 -11.03
C GLN A 39 -2.51 -11.79 -9.54
N TYR A 40 -2.72 -10.73 -8.75
CA TYR A 40 -2.25 -10.63 -7.36
C TYR A 40 -2.56 -11.87 -6.52
N GLY A 41 -3.78 -12.40 -6.58
CA GLY A 41 -4.21 -13.53 -5.75
C GLY A 41 -3.39 -14.79 -6.02
N GLU A 42 -3.17 -15.12 -7.29
CA GLU A 42 -2.38 -16.30 -7.69
C GLU A 42 -0.89 -16.10 -7.39
N THR A 43 -0.35 -14.92 -7.70
CA THR A 43 1.05 -14.58 -7.38
C THR A 43 1.31 -14.70 -5.88
N ARG A 44 0.42 -14.13 -5.06
CA ARG A 44 0.52 -14.18 -3.59
C ARG A 44 0.47 -15.61 -3.07
N LYS A 45 -0.48 -16.41 -3.56
CA LYS A 45 -0.63 -17.82 -3.16
C LYS A 45 0.64 -18.62 -3.50
N ALA A 46 1.16 -18.47 -4.72
CA ALA A 46 2.36 -19.17 -5.17
C ALA A 46 3.60 -18.74 -4.35
N ALA A 47 3.78 -17.44 -4.13
CA ALA A 47 4.88 -16.90 -3.33
C ALA A 47 4.89 -17.47 -1.90
N ILE A 48 3.74 -17.45 -1.22
CA ILE A 48 3.61 -17.97 0.15
C ILE A 48 3.86 -19.48 0.18
N ALA A 49 3.39 -20.23 -0.82
CA ALA A 49 3.65 -21.67 -0.91
C ALA A 49 5.16 -21.96 -1.03
N GLU A 50 5.90 -21.22 -1.85
CA GLU A 50 7.36 -21.34 -1.95
C GLU A 50 8.08 -20.99 -0.66
N ALA A 51 7.68 -19.89 -0.01
CA ALA A 51 8.23 -19.49 1.29
C ALA A 51 8.02 -20.58 2.35
N LYS A 52 6.85 -21.23 2.37
CA LYS A 52 6.56 -22.32 3.31
C LYS A 52 7.29 -23.61 2.98
N ALA A 53 7.62 -23.85 1.72
CA ALA A 53 8.33 -25.06 1.29
C ALA A 53 9.84 -25.03 1.59
N GLY A 54 10.46 -23.85 1.66
CA GLY A 54 11.92 -23.74 1.79
C GLY A 54 12.44 -22.65 2.72
N GLY A 55 11.57 -21.88 3.38
CA GLY A 55 11.99 -20.82 4.31
C GLY A 55 12.46 -21.35 5.66
N ASP A 56 13.21 -20.52 6.39
CA ASP A 56 13.57 -20.82 7.77
C ASP A 56 12.30 -20.89 8.66
N PRO A 57 12.14 -21.88 9.55
CA PRO A 57 10.94 -22.02 10.37
C PRO A 57 10.62 -20.80 11.25
N ALA A 58 11.63 -20.09 11.75
CA ALA A 58 11.41 -18.89 12.56
C ALA A 58 10.96 -17.70 11.71
N GLU A 59 11.48 -17.56 10.49
CA GLU A 59 10.99 -16.57 9.54
C GLU A 59 9.56 -16.89 9.05
N ILE A 60 9.26 -18.16 8.78
CA ILE A 60 7.90 -18.60 8.41
C ILE A 60 6.91 -18.23 9.51
N SER A 61 7.26 -18.48 10.78
CA SER A 61 6.40 -18.10 11.91
C SER A 61 6.15 -16.59 11.98
N GLN A 62 7.17 -15.77 11.70
CA GLN A 62 7.01 -14.31 11.62
C GLN A 62 6.10 -13.88 10.45
N LEU A 63 6.27 -14.49 9.27
CA LEU A 63 5.40 -14.25 8.12
C LEU A 63 3.95 -14.61 8.44
N ASP A 64 3.71 -15.81 8.98
CA ASP A 64 2.37 -16.26 9.35
C ASP A 64 1.73 -15.34 10.40
N ALA A 65 2.49 -14.88 11.40
CA ALA A 65 2.01 -13.92 12.40
C ALA A 65 1.61 -12.58 11.77
N LEU A 66 2.37 -12.06 10.80
CA LEU A 66 2.01 -10.85 10.05
C LEU A 66 0.73 -11.06 9.22
N LEU A 67 0.62 -12.20 8.53
CA LEU A 67 -0.50 -12.50 7.65
C LEU A 67 -1.80 -12.78 8.41
N ALA A 68 -1.71 -13.31 9.64
CA ALA A 68 -2.85 -13.58 10.51
C ALA A 68 -3.47 -12.32 11.15
N LYS A 69 -2.77 -11.16 11.11
CA LYS A 69 -3.32 -9.90 11.63
C LYS A 69 -4.62 -9.54 10.90
N PRO A 70 -5.69 -9.13 11.63
CA PRO A 70 -6.96 -8.78 11.02
C PRO A 70 -6.79 -7.58 10.07
N LEU A 71 -7.67 -7.50 9.06
CA LEU A 71 -7.76 -6.33 8.19
C LEU A 71 -8.88 -5.42 8.68
N VAL A 72 -8.58 -4.14 8.85
CA VAL A 72 -9.54 -3.09 9.19
C VAL A 72 -9.75 -2.14 8.00
N ALA A 73 -10.65 -1.17 8.13
CA ALA A 73 -10.82 -0.14 7.12
C ALA A 73 -9.47 0.59 6.88
N PHE A 74 -9.13 0.85 5.63
CA PHE A 74 -7.82 1.42 5.30
C PHE A 74 -7.77 2.93 5.52
N SER A 75 -8.84 3.65 5.16
CA SER A 75 -8.85 5.11 5.13
C SER A 75 -9.42 5.78 6.40
N ASP A 76 -9.72 5.02 7.44
CA ASP A 76 -10.42 5.48 8.66
C ASP A 76 -9.53 6.29 9.64
N LYS A 77 -8.22 6.14 9.53
CA LYS A 77 -7.19 6.85 10.31
C LYS A 77 -6.13 7.45 9.40
N ASP A 78 -5.57 8.56 9.84
CA ASP A 78 -4.47 9.22 9.15
C ASP A 78 -3.20 8.35 9.12
N LEU A 79 -2.59 8.19 7.95
CA LEU A 79 -1.28 7.56 7.80
C LEU A 79 -0.12 8.54 8.03
N THR A 80 -0.32 9.86 8.04
CA THR A 80 0.79 10.82 8.04
C THR A 80 1.74 10.67 9.23
N GLY A 81 3.02 10.91 8.99
CA GLY A 81 4.08 10.89 10.02
C GLY A 81 5.13 9.82 9.77
N ASN A 82 5.94 9.58 10.81
CA ASN A 82 7.09 8.67 10.75
C ASN A 82 6.69 7.23 11.06
N TRP A 83 7.25 6.30 10.30
CA TRP A 83 7.02 4.86 10.42
C TRP A 83 8.35 4.12 10.44
N GLN A 84 8.42 3.02 11.18
CA GLN A 84 9.38 1.97 10.87
C GLN A 84 8.81 1.12 9.73
N CYS A 85 9.67 0.70 8.80
CA CYS A 85 9.28 -0.18 7.70
C CYS A 85 10.34 -1.23 7.41
N ARG A 86 9.93 -2.45 7.05
CA ARG A 86 10.84 -3.51 6.58
C ARG A 86 10.26 -4.22 5.37
N THR A 87 11.12 -4.80 4.55
CA THR A 87 10.72 -5.60 3.40
C THR A 87 10.88 -7.07 3.73
N ILE A 88 9.91 -7.87 3.33
CA ILE A 88 9.91 -9.33 3.39
C ILE A 88 9.82 -9.82 1.95
N LYS A 89 10.84 -10.53 1.49
CA LYS A 89 10.88 -11.15 0.16
C LYS A 89 10.26 -12.54 0.29
N VAL A 90 9.16 -12.80 -0.42
CA VAL A 90 8.39 -14.04 -0.32
C VAL A 90 8.42 -14.75 -1.68
N GLY A 91 9.06 -15.92 -1.74
CA GLY A 91 9.33 -16.68 -2.97
C GLY A 91 10.27 -15.96 -3.94
N GLY A 92 10.73 -16.67 -4.98
CA GLY A 92 11.68 -16.14 -5.97
C GLY A 92 13.09 -16.69 -5.82
N ILE A 93 14.11 -15.82 -5.86
CA ILE A 93 15.53 -16.23 -5.76
C ILE A 93 15.80 -16.98 -4.44
N SER A 94 15.18 -16.52 -3.36
CA SER A 94 15.21 -17.18 -2.05
C SER A 94 13.78 -17.46 -1.59
N PRO A 95 13.52 -18.57 -0.89
CA PRO A 95 12.16 -18.90 -0.45
C PRO A 95 11.55 -17.82 0.44
N LEU A 96 12.31 -17.31 1.41
CA LEU A 96 11.87 -16.27 2.34
C LEU A 96 13.10 -15.50 2.83
N VAL A 97 12.99 -14.18 2.90
CA VAL A 97 13.99 -13.31 3.55
C VAL A 97 13.26 -12.19 4.29
N ILE A 98 13.53 -12.01 5.58
CA ILE A 98 12.99 -10.90 6.37
C ILE A 98 14.10 -9.89 6.67
N TYR A 99 14.01 -8.69 6.07
CA TYR A 99 14.97 -7.63 6.36
C TYR A 99 14.69 -6.91 7.69
N GLY A 100 15.72 -6.20 8.17
CA GLY A 100 15.63 -5.31 9.33
C GLY A 100 14.77 -4.06 9.08
N TRP A 101 14.58 -3.28 10.15
CA TRP A 101 13.75 -2.08 10.13
C TRP A 101 14.50 -0.85 9.59
N PHE A 102 13.81 -0.09 8.76
CA PHE A 102 14.23 1.18 8.17
C PHE A 102 13.24 2.29 8.52
N LYS A 103 13.60 3.53 8.20
CA LYS A 103 12.75 4.70 8.39
C LYS A 103 11.91 4.91 7.15
N CYS A 104 10.61 5.09 7.33
CA CYS A 104 9.66 5.51 6.31
C CYS A 104 8.90 6.75 6.80
N LYS A 105 8.37 7.53 5.86
CA LYS A 105 7.54 8.69 6.15
C LYS A 105 6.34 8.67 5.22
N VAL A 106 5.16 8.93 5.77
CA VAL A 106 3.96 9.24 5.00
C VAL A 106 3.63 10.73 5.14
N THR A 107 3.30 11.37 4.05
CA THR A 107 2.83 12.76 3.99
C THR A 107 1.51 12.83 3.24
N ASP A 108 0.75 13.90 3.43
CA ASP A 108 -0.41 14.23 2.60
C ASP A 108 -0.22 15.64 2.03
N ASP A 109 -0.34 15.77 0.72
CA ASP A 109 -0.23 17.04 -0.02
C ASP A 109 -1.58 17.57 -0.50
N GLY A 110 -2.69 17.03 0.04
CA GLY A 110 -4.06 17.33 -0.38
C GLY A 110 -4.51 16.51 -1.59
N SER A 111 -3.63 15.70 -2.17
CA SER A 111 -3.96 14.75 -3.26
C SER A 111 -3.88 13.29 -2.78
N GLY A 112 -4.01 13.06 -1.48
CA GLY A 112 -3.91 11.75 -0.85
C GLY A 112 -2.51 11.42 -0.33
N TRP A 113 -2.40 10.30 0.40
CA TRP A 113 -1.17 9.92 1.06
C TRP A 113 -0.03 9.60 0.09
N ARG A 114 1.18 10.01 0.45
CA ARG A 114 2.43 9.72 -0.24
C ARG A 114 3.40 9.03 0.71
N LEU A 115 3.96 7.91 0.29
CA LEU A 115 5.00 7.18 1.01
C LEU A 115 6.38 7.57 0.49
N ALA A 116 7.36 7.66 1.39
CA ALA A 116 8.78 7.62 1.08
C ALA A 116 9.53 6.73 2.09
N LYS A 117 10.35 5.80 1.58
CA LYS A 117 11.34 5.09 2.39
C LYS A 117 12.61 5.93 2.52
N VAL A 118 12.97 6.30 3.75
CA VAL A 118 13.97 7.34 4.11
C VAL A 118 15.35 6.78 4.52
N THR A 119 15.43 5.52 5.01
CA THR A 119 16.73 4.79 5.11
C THR A 119 16.77 3.46 4.34
N GLY A 120 17.95 2.86 4.16
CA GLY A 120 18.17 1.60 3.41
C GLY A 120 18.61 1.81 1.95
N SER A 121 19.16 0.77 1.31
CA SER A 121 19.65 0.85 -0.08
C SER A 121 18.50 0.87 -1.08
N GLN A 122 17.61 -0.11 -1.03
CA GLN A 122 16.42 -0.15 -1.88
C GLN A 122 15.35 0.81 -1.35
N ARG A 123 14.89 1.73 -2.19
CA ARG A 123 13.94 2.81 -1.87
C ARG A 123 12.64 2.61 -2.62
N THR A 124 11.57 3.16 -2.05
CA THR A 124 10.30 3.34 -2.76
C THR A 124 9.72 4.70 -2.40
N GLN A 125 9.12 5.37 -3.38
CA GLN A 125 8.31 6.55 -3.17
C GLN A 125 7.09 6.55 -4.10
N GLY A 126 5.92 6.92 -3.58
CA GLY A 126 4.69 6.76 -4.35
C GLY A 126 3.46 7.30 -3.64
N ARG A 127 2.31 7.12 -4.28
CA ARG A 127 1.01 7.63 -3.82
C ARG A 127 0.02 6.48 -3.63
N PHE A 128 -0.87 6.64 -2.65
CA PHE A 128 -2.00 5.76 -2.44
C PHE A 128 -3.26 6.28 -3.14
N PHE A 129 -4.05 5.35 -3.65
CA PHE A 129 -5.33 5.61 -4.30
C PHE A 129 -6.39 4.72 -3.67
N ASP A 130 -7.59 5.26 -3.48
CA ASP A 130 -8.70 4.51 -2.89
C ASP A 130 -9.10 3.31 -3.75
N ASP A 131 -9.25 2.15 -3.10
CA ASP A 131 -9.69 0.90 -3.74
C ASP A 131 -10.61 0.11 -2.80
N GLY A 132 -11.73 0.75 -2.45
CA GLY A 132 -12.73 0.21 -1.52
C GLY A 132 -12.37 0.44 -0.05
N GLU A 133 -13.09 -0.23 0.84
CA GLU A 133 -13.04 0.06 2.28
C GLU A 133 -11.75 -0.44 2.95
N LYS A 134 -11.25 -1.62 2.56
CA LYS A 134 -10.23 -2.36 3.31
C LYS A 134 -8.82 -2.25 2.71
N ARG A 135 -8.65 -1.56 1.59
CA ARG A 135 -7.36 -1.44 0.92
C ARG A 135 -7.25 -0.18 0.07
N SER A 136 -6.01 0.15 -0.28
CA SER A 136 -5.66 1.14 -1.29
C SER A 136 -4.72 0.53 -2.32
N ILE A 137 -4.70 1.10 -3.52
CA ILE A 137 -3.66 0.83 -4.51
C ILE A 137 -2.49 1.77 -4.26
N TYR A 138 -1.27 1.24 -4.25
CA TYR A 138 -0.04 2.02 -4.24
C TYR A 138 0.56 2.04 -5.65
N LEU A 139 0.85 3.23 -6.18
CA LEU A 139 1.68 3.42 -7.37
C LEU A 139 2.93 4.20 -6.98
N GLY A 140 4.11 3.65 -7.27
CA GLY A 140 5.37 4.27 -6.86
C GLY A 140 6.56 3.85 -7.69
N ALA A 141 7.70 4.45 -7.37
CA ALA A 141 8.96 4.22 -8.06
C ALA A 141 10.02 3.66 -7.11
N PHE A 142 10.63 2.58 -7.56
CA PHE A 142 11.84 1.99 -7.01
C PHE A 142 13.07 2.85 -7.36
N SER A 143 13.99 2.96 -6.42
CA SER A 143 15.32 3.53 -6.62
C SER A 143 16.33 2.87 -5.69
N VAL A 144 17.62 3.01 -5.99
CA VAL A 144 18.69 2.39 -5.21
C VAL A 144 19.62 3.47 -4.68
N ASN A 145 20.01 3.33 -3.41
CA ASN A 145 20.88 4.24 -2.68
C ASN A 145 20.39 5.69 -2.75
N ASP A 146 21.19 6.55 -3.37
CA ASP A 146 20.94 7.99 -3.52
C ASP A 146 20.43 8.35 -4.94
N ASP A 147 20.12 7.34 -5.77
CA ASP A 147 19.55 7.58 -7.08
C ASP A 147 18.21 8.30 -6.95
N LYS A 148 18.03 9.34 -7.75
CA LYS A 148 16.76 10.05 -7.81
C LYS A 148 15.70 9.09 -8.39
N ALA A 149 14.66 8.84 -7.61
CA ALA A 149 13.51 8.08 -8.09
C ALA A 149 12.92 8.69 -9.36
N LYS A 150 12.75 7.85 -10.37
CA LYS A 150 12.09 8.22 -11.62
C LYS A 150 10.59 8.48 -11.38
N PRO A 151 9.92 9.25 -12.24
CA PRO A 151 8.46 9.28 -12.24
C PRO A 151 7.87 7.87 -12.41
N TYR A 152 6.76 7.57 -11.75
CA TYR A 152 6.03 6.33 -12.02
C TYR A 152 5.59 6.28 -13.49
N GLY A 153 5.68 5.10 -14.11
CA GLY A 153 5.45 4.91 -15.54
C GLY A 153 6.72 5.10 -16.40
N SER A 154 7.89 5.22 -15.76
CA SER A 154 9.17 5.35 -16.48
C SER A 154 9.70 4.02 -17.00
N GLY A 155 9.12 2.90 -16.58
CA GLY A 155 9.47 1.57 -17.08
C GLY A 155 9.51 0.51 -15.98
N PRO A 156 9.53 -0.77 -16.37
CA PRO A 156 9.31 -1.90 -15.47
C PRO A 156 10.37 -2.01 -14.35
N GLU A 157 11.58 -1.53 -14.58
CA GLU A 157 12.66 -1.51 -13.58
C GLU A 157 12.37 -0.59 -12.40
N SER A 158 11.68 0.54 -12.64
CA SER A 158 11.33 1.49 -11.59
C SER A 158 9.90 1.31 -11.09
N ASP A 159 8.98 0.86 -11.95
CA ASP A 159 7.56 0.91 -11.64
C ASP A 159 7.19 -0.13 -10.57
N GLN A 160 6.55 0.36 -9.51
CA GLN A 160 6.05 -0.45 -8.41
C GLN A 160 4.55 -0.24 -8.25
N VAL A 161 3.85 -1.36 -8.11
CA VAL A 161 2.43 -1.41 -7.81
C VAL A 161 2.17 -2.40 -6.68
N GLY A 162 1.23 -2.10 -5.81
CA GLY A 162 0.84 -3.02 -4.75
C GLY A 162 -0.50 -2.68 -4.12
N TYR A 163 -1.03 -3.64 -3.36
CA TYR A 163 -2.18 -3.39 -2.49
C TYR A 163 -1.70 -3.09 -1.08
N ALA A 164 -2.20 -2.00 -0.51
CA ALA A 164 -1.97 -1.62 0.86
C ALA A 164 -3.12 -2.08 1.74
N PHE A 165 -2.80 -2.70 2.87
CA PHE A 165 -3.76 -3.22 3.84
C PHE A 165 -3.43 -2.68 5.22
N ARG A 166 -4.47 -2.34 5.99
CA ARG A 166 -4.30 -1.86 7.36
C ARG A 166 -4.67 -2.94 8.36
N ASN A 167 -3.86 -3.08 9.40
CA ASN A 167 -4.10 -4.01 10.50
C ASN A 167 -4.57 -3.29 11.77
N SER A 168 -4.04 -2.10 12.03
CA SER A 168 -4.43 -1.24 13.14
C SER A 168 -4.06 0.22 12.86
N ALA A 169 -4.27 1.12 13.81
CA ALA A 169 -3.80 2.50 13.71
C ALA A 169 -2.25 2.62 13.68
N SER A 170 -1.54 1.61 14.17
CA SER A 170 -0.08 1.61 14.29
C SER A 170 0.60 0.55 13.42
N GLU A 171 -0.14 -0.22 12.62
CA GLU A 171 0.39 -1.31 11.81
C GLU A 171 -0.36 -1.48 10.49
N TRP A 172 0.39 -1.62 9.40
CA TRP A 172 -0.14 -1.84 8.05
C TRP A 172 0.96 -2.43 7.15
N ARG A 173 0.59 -2.81 5.92
CA ARG A 173 1.54 -3.35 4.95
C ARG A 173 1.16 -3.00 3.51
N ILE A 174 2.14 -3.06 2.61
CA ILE A 174 1.94 -3.09 1.16
C ILE A 174 2.41 -4.45 0.65
N GLU A 175 1.62 -5.08 -0.20
CA GLU A 175 1.96 -6.31 -0.88
C GLU A 175 2.15 -6.01 -2.39
N PHE A 176 3.37 -6.19 -2.90
CA PHE A 176 3.77 -5.91 -4.28
C PHE A 176 3.88 -7.22 -5.07
N PRO A 177 2.89 -7.58 -5.89
CA PRO A 177 2.95 -8.82 -6.67
C PRO A 177 3.93 -8.68 -7.83
N ALA A 178 4.75 -9.72 -8.05
CA ALA A 178 5.71 -9.82 -9.15
C ALA A 178 6.53 -8.52 -9.32
N PRO A 179 7.25 -8.07 -8.28
CA PRO A 179 8.17 -6.95 -8.43
C PRO A 179 9.25 -7.31 -9.46
N TYR A 180 9.86 -6.30 -10.09
CA TYR A 180 10.85 -6.55 -11.12
C TYR A 180 12.10 -7.30 -10.59
N TYR A 181 12.43 -7.12 -9.31
CA TYR A 181 13.63 -7.66 -8.69
C TYR A 181 13.33 -8.71 -7.62
N GLU A 182 14.16 -9.76 -7.62
CA GLU A 182 14.44 -10.72 -6.53
C GLU A 182 13.33 -11.69 -6.13
N SER A 183 12.09 -11.23 -5.98
CA SER A 183 11.02 -12.01 -5.34
C SER A 183 9.80 -12.21 -6.23
N LYS A 184 8.95 -13.17 -5.83
CA LYS A 184 7.60 -13.30 -6.41
C LYS A 184 6.61 -12.32 -5.77
N LEU A 185 6.81 -12.02 -4.49
CA LEU A 185 6.01 -11.07 -3.73
C LEU A 185 6.93 -10.34 -2.75
N ASP A 186 6.89 -9.02 -2.78
CA ASP A 186 7.42 -8.22 -1.66
C ASP A 186 6.27 -7.86 -0.72
N ILE A 187 6.48 -8.05 0.57
CA ILE A 187 5.63 -7.46 1.61
C ILE A 187 6.44 -6.39 2.32
N MET A 188 6.00 -5.14 2.23
CA MET A 188 6.56 -4.05 3.02
C MET A 188 5.68 -3.81 4.24
N GLU A 189 6.19 -4.18 5.41
CA GLU A 189 5.50 -4.06 6.69
C GLU A 189 5.86 -2.72 7.35
N PHE A 190 4.87 -2.09 8.00
CA PHE A 190 5.01 -0.82 8.67
C PHE A 190 4.52 -0.88 10.11
N LYS A 191 5.24 -0.24 11.03
CA LYS A 191 4.83 -0.05 12.42
C LYS A 191 5.23 1.30 13.01
N ARG A 192 4.55 1.71 14.07
CA ARG A 192 4.91 2.84 14.94
C ARG A 192 5.41 2.38 16.30
#